data_AF-A0A0T6ZSA4-F1
#
_entry.id   AF-A0A0T6ZSA4-F1
#
_cell.length_a   1.000
_cell.length_b   1.000
_cell.length_c   1.000
_cell.angle_alpha   90.00
_cell.angle_beta   90.00
_cell.angle_gamma   90.00
#
_symmetry.space_group_name_H-M   'P 1'
#
loop_
_entity.id
_entity.type
_entity.pdbx_description
1 polymer ?
#
loop_
_entity_poly.entity_id
_entity_poly.type
_entity_poly.pdbx_seq_one_letter_code
_entity_poly.pdbx_strand_id
1 'polypeptide(L)'
;MKTFLIALGVAAVTSWTAFAAEPGKMVDTKMGKVMATDTGMTLYTFDKDTKGKSNCDADCLKKWPAFHAAANAKADGEWSLVKDTAGKQMWAYDGKPLYTYAEDTKA
;
A
#
# COMPACT_ATOMS: atom_id res chain seq x y z
N MET A 1 56.54 -26.63 -18.51
CA MET A 1 56.62 -26.22 -17.09
C MET A 1 55.87 -24.91 -16.96
N LYS A 2 54.89 -24.87 -16.02
CA LYS A 2 54.32 -23.73 -15.26
C LYS A 2 54.19 -22.38 -16.00
N THR A 3 53.05 -21.69 -16.03
CA THR A 3 52.20 -21.38 -14.85
C THR A 3 50.86 -20.82 -15.32
N PHE A 4 49.75 -21.37 -14.81
CA PHE A 4 48.43 -20.76 -14.77
C PHE A 4 48.43 -19.63 -13.73
N LEU A 5 47.89 -18.45 -14.05
CA LEU A 5 47.48 -17.45 -13.06
C LEU A 5 46.09 -16.88 -13.41
N ILE A 6 45.08 -17.60 -12.91
CA ILE A 6 43.88 -17.12 -12.20
C ILE A 6 43.33 -15.75 -12.62
N ALA A 7 42.28 -15.78 -13.44
CA ALA A 7 41.34 -14.68 -13.58
C ALA A 7 40.51 -14.56 -12.28
N LEU A 8 40.77 -13.53 -11.47
CA LEU A 8 39.88 -13.11 -10.39
C LEU A 8 38.64 -12.44 -11.03
N GLY A 9 37.62 -13.25 -11.32
CA GLY A 9 36.30 -12.76 -11.65
C GLY A 9 35.71 -12.05 -10.43
N VAL A 10 35.63 -10.72 -10.49
CA VAL A 10 34.85 -9.92 -9.55
C VAL A 10 33.37 -10.21 -9.86
N ALA A 11 32.80 -11.18 -9.16
CA ALA A 11 31.35 -11.37 -9.13
C ALA A 11 30.77 -10.19 -8.36
N ALA A 12 30.34 -9.15 -9.09
CA ALA A 12 29.55 -8.07 -8.54
C ALA A 12 28.22 -8.67 -8.07
N VAL A 13 28.12 -8.93 -6.76
CA VAL A 13 26.89 -9.35 -6.11
C VAL A 13 25.99 -8.11 -6.10
N THR A 14 25.20 -7.92 -7.16
CA THR A 14 24.12 -6.92 -7.14
C THR A 14 23.08 -7.43 -6.16
N SER A 15 23.21 -7.00 -4.90
CA SER A 15 22.19 -7.19 -3.88
C SER A 15 20.93 -6.45 -4.33
N TRP A 16 20.05 -7.15 -5.02
CA TRP A 16 18.67 -6.72 -5.21
C TRP A 16 18.00 -6.75 -3.85
N THR A 17 17.93 -5.60 -3.19
CA THR A 17 16.99 -5.41 -2.10
C THR A 17 15.60 -5.60 -2.69
N ALA A 18 14.94 -6.70 -2.34
CA ALA A 18 13.54 -6.91 -2.67
C ALA A 18 12.72 -5.84 -1.93
N PHE A 19 12.36 -4.77 -2.65
CA PHE A 19 11.38 -3.81 -2.15
C PHE A 19 10.05 -4.54 -2.01
N ALA A 20 9.46 -4.50 -0.82
CA ALA A 20 8.12 -5.04 -0.62
C ALA A 20 7.15 -4.29 -1.54
N ALA A 21 6.24 -5.03 -2.20
CA ALA A 21 5.23 -4.40 -3.04
C ALA A 21 4.36 -3.48 -2.19
N GLU A 22 4.22 -2.22 -2.63
CA GLU A 22 3.35 -1.26 -1.97
C GLU A 22 1.90 -1.74 -2.00
N PRO A 23 1.12 -1.48 -0.93
CA PRO A 23 -0.26 -1.96 -0.86
C PRO A 23 -1.20 -1.25 -1.85
N GLY A 24 -0.88 -0.02 -2.26
CA GLY A 24 -1.54 0.69 -3.34
C GLY A 24 -0.54 1.26 -4.33
N LYS A 25 -1.02 1.59 -5.54
CA LYS A 25 -0.21 2.14 -6.63
C LYS A 25 -0.89 3.34 -7.26
N MET A 26 -0.10 4.29 -7.74
CA MET A 26 -0.62 5.38 -8.55
C MET A 26 -0.95 4.89 -9.96
N VAL A 27 -2.17 5.15 -10.41
CA VAL A 27 -2.66 4.82 -11.76
C VAL A 27 -3.07 6.11 -12.49
N ASP A 28 -2.81 6.16 -13.79
CA ASP A 28 -3.21 7.27 -14.66
C ASP A 28 -4.64 7.05 -15.16
N THR A 29 -5.53 8.01 -14.88
CA THR A 29 -6.91 8.02 -15.39
C THR A 29 -7.14 9.24 -16.28
N LYS A 30 -8.28 9.28 -16.97
CA LYS A 30 -8.69 10.47 -17.74
C LYS A 30 -8.85 11.74 -16.88
N MET A 31 -9.04 11.58 -15.57
CA MET A 31 -9.23 12.69 -14.62
C MET A 31 -7.96 13.04 -13.85
N GLY A 32 -6.84 12.36 -14.14
CA GLY A 32 -5.56 12.54 -13.45
C GLY A 32 -5.06 11.25 -12.79
N LYS A 33 -3.98 11.38 -12.01
CA LYS A 33 -3.42 10.26 -11.26
C LYS A 33 -4.23 10.02 -9.99
N VAL A 34 -4.60 8.77 -9.73
CA VAL A 34 -5.28 8.35 -8.50
C VAL A 34 -4.53 7.18 -7.87
N MET A 35 -4.65 7.03 -6.55
CA MET A 35 -4.16 5.84 -5.87
C MET A 35 -5.19 4.73 -6.04
N ALA A 36 -4.75 3.52 -6.38
CA ALA A 36 -5.61 2.36 -6.56
C ALA A 36 -5.02 1.09 -5.95
N THR A 37 -5.87 0.13 -5.63
CA THR A 37 -5.47 -1.22 -5.20
C THR A 37 -4.79 -1.99 -6.32
N ASP A 38 -4.17 -3.12 -5.98
CA ASP A 38 -3.65 -4.10 -6.94
C ASP A 38 -4.72 -4.61 -7.93
N THR A 39 -5.95 -4.76 -7.43
CA THR A 39 -7.16 -5.17 -8.16
C THR A 39 -7.79 -4.06 -9.00
N GLY A 40 -7.26 -2.83 -8.93
CA GLY A 40 -7.67 -1.69 -9.73
C GLY A 40 -8.85 -0.92 -9.16
N MET A 41 -9.11 -0.98 -7.84
CA MET A 41 -10.14 -0.15 -7.19
C MET A 41 -9.52 1.16 -6.71
N THR A 42 -10.19 2.29 -6.92
CA THR A 42 -9.70 3.58 -6.42
C THR A 42 -9.68 3.59 -4.90
N LEU A 43 -8.64 4.20 -4.32
CA LEU A 43 -8.50 4.41 -2.89
C LEU A 43 -8.85 5.86 -2.54
N TYR A 44 -9.74 5.99 -1.57
CA TYR A 44 -10.31 7.26 -1.09
C TYR A 44 -9.94 7.49 0.37
N THR A 45 -10.00 8.76 0.79
CA THR A 45 -9.90 9.17 2.19
C THR A 45 -11.25 9.67 2.67
N PHE A 46 -11.56 9.49 3.96
CA PHE A 46 -12.81 10.00 4.52
C PHE A 46 -12.62 11.37 5.17
N ASP A 47 -13.42 12.36 4.81
CA ASP A 47 -13.25 13.76 5.24
C ASP A 47 -13.29 13.96 6.76
N LYS A 48 -14.04 13.11 7.46
CA LYS A 48 -14.15 13.18 8.93
C LYS A 48 -12.97 12.52 9.64
N ASP A 49 -12.06 11.87 8.92
CA ASP A 49 -10.90 11.24 9.53
C ASP A 49 -9.89 12.28 10.02
N THR A 50 -9.14 11.87 11.04
CA THR A 50 -7.99 12.61 11.54
C THR A 50 -6.72 11.80 11.30
N LYS A 51 -5.55 12.44 11.31
CA LYS A 51 -4.29 11.72 11.08
C LYS A 51 -4.14 10.54 12.06
N GLY A 52 -3.92 9.35 11.52
CA GLY A 52 -3.77 8.10 12.27
C GLY A 52 -5.05 7.48 12.80
N LYS A 53 -6.25 8.01 12.47
CA LYS A 53 -7.52 7.54 13.05
C LYS A 53 -8.69 7.61 12.06
N SER A 54 -9.32 6.45 11.83
CA SER A 54 -10.63 6.35 11.17
C SER A 54 -11.72 6.85 12.10
N ASN A 55 -12.58 7.74 11.61
CA ASN A 55 -13.85 8.13 12.21
C ASN A 55 -15.05 7.57 11.43
N CYS A 56 -14.81 6.66 10.47
CA CYS A 56 -15.83 5.90 9.76
C CYS A 56 -16.35 4.77 10.66
N ASP A 57 -17.62 4.86 11.06
CA ASP A 57 -18.33 3.88 11.88
C ASP A 57 -18.79 2.66 11.07
N ALA A 58 -19.51 1.73 11.72
CA ALA A 58 -19.94 0.48 11.10
C ALA A 58 -20.89 0.68 9.90
N ASP A 59 -21.73 1.72 9.89
CA ASP A 59 -22.62 2.00 8.78
C ASP A 59 -21.89 2.71 7.64
N CYS A 60 -20.96 3.60 7.98
CA CYS A 60 -20.03 4.19 7.03
C CYS A 60 -19.22 3.11 6.30
N LEU A 61 -18.69 2.11 7.02
CA LEU A 61 -17.90 1.01 6.44
C LEU A 61 -18.67 0.11 5.47
N LYS A 62 -20.01 0.14 5.47
CA LYS A 62 -20.81 -0.55 4.45
C LYS A 62 -20.74 0.14 3.09
N LYS A 63 -20.62 1.47 3.09
CA LYS A 63 -20.51 2.29 1.85
C LYS A 63 -19.06 2.54 1.46
N TRP A 64 -18.20 2.67 2.46
CA TRP A 64 -16.77 2.91 2.34
C TRP A 64 -16.00 1.78 2.99
N PRO A 65 -15.91 0.59 2.37
CA PRO A 65 -15.14 -0.50 2.95
C PRO A 65 -13.69 -0.10 3.21
N ALA A 66 -13.20 -0.39 4.42
CA ALA A 66 -11.82 -0.13 4.78
C ALA A 66 -10.86 -0.95 3.92
N PHE A 67 -9.78 -0.33 3.46
CA PHE A 67 -8.70 -1.05 2.78
C PHE A 67 -7.85 -1.81 3.81
N HIS A 68 -8.33 -2.99 4.19
CA HIS A 68 -7.71 -3.80 5.25
C HIS A 68 -6.30 -4.26 4.88
N ALA A 69 -5.43 -4.22 5.89
CA ALA A 69 -4.07 -4.72 5.78
C ALA A 69 -4.00 -6.19 6.20
N ALA A 70 -3.07 -6.94 5.58
CA ALA A 70 -2.77 -8.29 6.03
C ALA A 70 -2.24 -8.29 7.48
N ALA A 71 -2.43 -9.38 8.22
CA ALA A 71 -2.03 -9.46 9.63
C ALA A 71 -0.53 -9.24 9.88
N ASN A 72 0.31 -9.61 8.91
CA ASN A 72 1.77 -9.45 8.93
C ASN A 72 2.25 -8.25 8.10
N ALA A 73 1.34 -7.36 7.70
CA ALA A 73 1.67 -6.15 6.97
C ALA A 73 2.70 -5.32 7.74
N LYS A 74 3.68 -4.80 7.01
CA LYS A 74 4.66 -3.85 7.53
C LYS A 74 4.55 -2.57 6.72
N ALA A 75 4.32 -1.48 7.41
CA ALA A 75 4.31 -0.17 6.82
C ALA A 75 5.75 0.33 6.60
N ASP A 76 5.97 1.04 5.49
CA ASP A 76 7.22 1.70 5.15
C ASP A 76 6.93 3.01 4.39
N GLY A 77 7.87 3.95 4.41
CA GLY A 77 7.70 5.25 3.78
C GLY A 77 6.48 6.02 4.30
N GLU A 78 5.59 6.45 3.40
CA GLU A 78 4.37 7.20 3.73
C GLU A 78 3.19 6.30 4.15
N TRP A 79 3.34 4.98 4.01
CA TRP A 79 2.36 4.02 4.46
C TRP A 79 2.35 3.92 5.98
N SER A 80 1.18 3.69 6.54
CA SER A 80 0.98 3.46 7.97
C SER A 80 -0.18 2.49 8.20
N LEU A 81 -0.23 1.90 9.39
CA LEU A 81 -1.30 1.01 9.81
C LEU A 81 -2.11 1.69 10.91
N VAL A 82 -3.42 1.72 10.71
CA VAL A 82 -4.41 2.24 11.67
C VAL A 82 -5.48 1.18 11.90
N LYS A 83 -6.30 1.38 12.94
CA LYS A 83 -7.42 0.47 13.23
C LYS A 83 -8.74 1.05 12.77
N ASP A 84 -9.58 0.19 12.18
CA ASP A 84 -10.98 0.49 11.95
C ASP A 84 -11.80 0.46 13.26
N THR A 85 -13.09 0.77 13.18
CA THR A 85 -13.98 0.77 14.36
C THR A 85 -14.16 -0.61 15.01
N ALA A 86 -13.84 -1.70 14.31
CA ALA A 86 -13.88 -3.07 14.82
C ALA A 86 -12.50 -3.54 15.33
N GLY A 87 -11.48 -2.69 15.29
CA GLY A 87 -10.12 -2.99 15.73
C GLY A 87 -9.25 -3.71 14.69
N LYS A 88 -9.74 -3.90 13.46
CA LYS A 88 -8.96 -4.53 12.37
C LYS A 88 -8.00 -3.53 11.75
N GLN A 89 -6.83 -4.02 11.33
CA GLN A 89 -5.80 -3.19 10.70
C GLN A 89 -6.24 -2.79 9.29
N MET A 90 -6.07 -1.51 8.97
CA MET A 90 -6.26 -0.96 7.64
C MET A 90 -5.10 -0.06 7.26
N TRP A 91 -4.87 0.06 5.96
CA TRP A 91 -3.83 0.92 5.43
C TRP A 91 -4.24 2.40 5.52
N ALA A 92 -3.24 3.22 5.79
CA ALA A 92 -3.31 4.66 5.71
C ALA A 92 -2.09 5.18 4.94
N TYR A 93 -2.27 6.27 4.20
CA TYR A 93 -1.20 6.93 3.44
C TYR A 93 -1.09 8.39 3.90
N ASP A 94 0.13 8.83 4.24
CA ASP A 94 0.39 10.07 5.01
C ASP A 94 -0.51 10.19 6.26
N GLY A 95 -0.78 9.05 6.89
CA GLY A 95 -1.65 8.93 8.06
C GLY A 95 -3.15 9.17 7.79
N LYS A 96 -3.60 9.25 6.53
CA LYS A 96 -5.03 9.24 6.19
C LYS A 96 -5.50 7.81 5.95
N PRO A 97 -6.49 7.30 6.71
CA PRO A 97 -7.07 5.98 6.47
C PRO A 97 -7.64 5.88 5.06
N LEU A 98 -7.45 4.72 4.42
CA LEU A 98 -7.86 4.48 3.04
C LEU A 98 -9.05 3.53 2.94
N TYR A 99 -9.94 3.84 2.01
CA TYR A 99 -11.18 3.11 1.77
C TYR A 99 -11.35 2.85 0.28
N THR A 100 -12.09 1.80 -0.05
CA THR A 100 -12.73 1.68 -1.36
C THR A 100 -14.15 2.22 -1.26
N TYR A 101 -14.81 2.41 -2.40
CA TYR A 101 -16.24 2.74 -2.43
C TYR A 101 -17.04 1.52 -2.92
N ALA A 102 -18.12 1.18 -2.20
CA ALA A 102 -18.85 -0.08 -2.40
C ALA A 102 -19.52 -0.19 -3.78
N GLU A 103 -19.87 0.93 -4.40
CA GLU A 103 -20.49 0.96 -5.74
C GLU A 103 -19.49 1.36 -6.83
N ASP A 104 -18.22 1.54 -6.49
CA ASP A 104 -17.19 1.85 -7.48
C ASP A 104 -16.90 0.62 -8.34
N THR A 105 -16.41 0.89 -9.53
CA THR A 105 -15.87 -0.13 -10.43
C THR A 105 -14.39 0.17 -10.66
N LYS A 106 -13.70 -0.66 -11.45
CA LYS A 106 -12.25 -0.50 -11.63
C LYS A 106 -11.90 0.87 -12.21
N ALA A 107 -10.84 1.45 -11.66
CA ALA A 107 -10.20 2.71 -12.05
C ALA A 107 -9.52 2.63 -13.42
#